data_AF-A0A418VT31-F1
#
_entry.id   AF-A0A418VT31-F1
#
_cell.length_a   1.000
_cell.length_b   1.000
_cell.length_c   1.000
_cell.angle_alpha   90.00
_cell.angle_beta   90.00
_cell.angle_gamma   90.00
#
_symmetry.space_group_name_H-M   'P 1'
#
loop_
_entity.id
_entity.type
_entity.pdbx_description
1 polymer ?
#
loop_
_entity_poly.entity_id
_entity_poly.type
_entity_poly.pdbx_seq_one_letter_code
_entity_poly.pdbx_strand_id
1 'polypeptide(L)' 'MKHPIRVTILVLAAALALSACGKRPKYVDEALPEGQTDPFPRSYPNPSLDPKPGEPAPGVKFP' A
#
# COMPACT_ATOMS: atom_id res chain seq x y z
N MET A 1 -8.54 9.71 49.20
CA MET A 1 -8.54 9.74 47.72
C MET A 1 -9.80 9.03 47.23
N LYS A 2 -10.85 9.76 46.84
CA LYS A 2 -12.12 9.18 46.36
C LYS A 2 -12.53 9.90 45.07
N HIS A 3 -11.87 9.57 43.97
CA HIS A 3 -12.24 10.08 42.65
C HIS A 3 -12.58 8.93 41.70
N PRO A 4 -13.58 8.09 42.05
CA PRO A 4 -13.93 6.89 41.29
C PRO A 4 -14.32 7.24 39.85
N ILE A 5 -14.94 8.41 39.64
CA ILE A 5 -15.35 8.93 38.33
C ILE A 5 -14.14 9.18 37.42
N ARG A 6 -13.05 9.76 37.96
CA ARG A 6 -11.84 10.02 37.16
C ARG A 6 -11.16 8.73 36.73
N VAL A 7 -11.15 7.74 37.61
CA VAL A 7 -10.58 6.41 37.33
C VAL A 7 -11.40 5.69 36.26
N THR A 8 -12.73 5.74 36.32
CA THR A 8 -13.60 5.12 35.30
C THR A 8 -13.40 5.75 33.93
N ILE A 9 -13.29 7.08 33.85
CA ILE A 9 -13.04 7.78 32.58
C ILE A 9 -11.69 7.36 31.97
N LEU A 10 -10.63 7.27 32.80
CA LEU A 10 -9.31 6.85 32.33
C LEU A 10 -9.30 5.41 31.81
N VAL A 11 -9.96 4.50 32.53
CA VAL A 11 -10.08 3.10 32.10
C VAL A 11 -10.88 2.99 30.79
N LEU A 12 -11.97 3.74 30.66
CA LEU A 12 -12.78 3.76 29.44
C LEU A 12 -11.99 4.30 28.24
N ALA A 13 -11.25 5.39 28.43
CA ALA A 13 -10.41 5.97 27.39
C ALA A 13 -9.29 5.02 26.95
N ALA A 14 -8.66 4.32 27.90
CA ALA A 14 -7.64 3.32 27.61
C ALA A 14 -8.21 2.13 26.81
N ALA A 15 -9.39 1.63 27.18
CA ALA A 15 -10.06 0.54 26.46
C ALA A 15 -10.41 0.94 25.01
N LEU A 16 -10.93 2.15 24.82
CA LEU A 16 -11.24 2.70 23.49
C LEU A 16 -9.97 2.83 22.63
N ALA A 17 -8.88 3.35 23.18
CA ALA A 17 -7.61 3.49 22.47
C ALA A 17 -7.03 2.13 22.04
N LEU A 18 -7.07 1.11 22.91
CA LEU A 18 -6.61 -0.23 22.57
C LEU A 18 -7.47 -0.90 21.49
N SER A 19 -8.79 -0.66 21.47
CA SER A 19 -9.69 -1.24 20.46
C SER A 19 -9.45 -0.74 19.02
N ALA A 20 -8.79 0.43 18.88
CA ALA A 20 -8.40 0.96 17.57
C ALA A 20 -6.98 0.52 17.16
N CYS A 21 -6.17 0.01 18.10
CA CYS A 21 -4.82 -0.45 17.81
C CYS A 21 -4.88 -1.75 16.99
N GLY A 22 -4.35 -1.73 15.78
CA GLY A 22 -4.35 -2.88 14.86
C GLY A 22 -5.53 -2.94 13.88
N LYS A 23 -6.52 -2.05 13.99
CA LYS A 23 -7.58 -1.95 12.97
C LYS A 23 -7.04 -1.20 11.75
N ARG A 24 -6.72 -1.95 10.69
CA ARG A 24 -6.27 -1.38 9.41
C ARG A 24 -7.36 -0.43 8.86
N PRO A 25 -7.03 0.83 8.49
CA PRO A 25 -7.98 1.70 7.82
C PRO A 25 -8.38 1.08 6.48
N LYS A 26 -9.68 1.09 6.17
CA LYS A 26 -10.22 0.58 4.89
C LYS A 26 -9.65 1.29 3.66
N TYR A 27 -9.00 2.45 3.85
CA TYR A 27 -8.39 3.26 2.80
C TYR A 27 -6.93 2.91 2.50
N VAL A 28 -6.34 1.96 3.21
CA VAL A 28 -5.03 1.41 2.81
C VAL A 28 -5.32 0.31 1.81
N ASP A 29 -4.71 0.40 0.63
CA ASP A 29 -4.84 -0.59 -0.45
C ASP A 29 -4.82 -2.00 0.15
N GLU A 30 -5.94 -2.70 -0.03
CA GLU A 30 -6.06 -4.09 0.36
C GLU A 30 -4.93 -4.85 -0.34
N ALA A 31 -4.32 -5.82 0.37
CA ALA A 31 -3.34 -6.67 -0.30
C ALA A 31 -4.04 -7.30 -1.50
N LEU A 32 -3.46 -7.17 -2.70
CA LEU A 32 -4.06 -7.73 -3.90
C LEU A 32 -4.39 -9.22 -3.64
N PRO A 33 -5.63 -9.66 -3.90
CA PRO A 33 -6.01 -11.06 -3.80
C PRO A 33 -4.99 -11.96 -4.50
N GLU A 34 -4.68 -13.11 -3.90
CA GLU A 34 -3.76 -14.07 -4.52
C GLU A 34 -4.25 -14.45 -5.92
N GLY A 35 -3.39 -14.27 -6.92
CA GLY A 35 -3.71 -14.50 -8.33
C GLY A 35 -4.13 -13.26 -9.13
N GLN A 36 -4.26 -12.09 -8.50
CA GLN A 36 -4.46 -10.83 -9.23
C GLN A 36 -3.11 -10.33 -9.76
N THR A 37 -3.03 -10.09 -11.07
CA THR A 37 -1.84 -9.51 -11.71
C THR A 37 -1.57 -8.13 -11.14
N ASP A 38 -0.38 -7.92 -10.58
CA ASP A 38 0.07 -6.62 -10.08
C ASP A 38 -0.02 -5.60 -11.24
N PRO A 39 -0.81 -4.52 -11.11
CA PRO A 39 -0.87 -3.47 -12.13
C PRO A 39 0.50 -2.86 -12.41
N PHE A 40 1.40 -2.91 -11.42
CA PHE A 40 2.75 -2.39 -11.51
C PHE A 40 3.74 -3.55 -11.33
N PRO A 41 4.21 -4.18 -12.43
CA PRO A 41 5.20 -5.23 -12.31
C PRO A 41 6.41 -4.68 -11.57
N ARG A 42 6.75 -5.29 -10.43
CA ARG A 42 7.91 -4.90 -9.60
C ARG A 42 9.25 -5.15 -10.30
N SER A 43 9.21 -5.83 -11.44
CA SER A 43 10.34 -6.08 -12.31
C SER A 43 9.97 -5.61 -13.71
N TYR A 44 10.62 -4.53 -14.16
CA TYR A 44 10.54 -4.06 -15.54
C TYR A 44 11.63 -4.73 -16.38
N PRO A 45 11.40 -4.93 -17.70
CA PRO A 45 12.46 -5.36 -18.60
C PRO A 45 13.62 -4.35 -18.59
N ASN A 46 14.82 -4.82 -18.96
CA ASN A 46 16.02 -3.99 -18.94
C ASN A 46 15.81 -2.72 -19.80
N PRO A 47 15.86 -1.50 -19.21
CA PRO A 47 15.62 -0.25 -19.93
C PRO A 47 16.58 0.00 -21.10
N SER A 48 17.76 -0.64 -21.09
CA SER A 48 18.71 -0.54 -22.20
C SER A 48 18.25 -1.25 -23.48
N LEU A 49 17.20 -2.07 -23.41
CA LEU A 49 16.58 -2.74 -24.55
C LEU A 49 15.38 -1.96 -25.10
N ASP A 50 14.95 -0.88 -24.43
CA ASP A 50 13.87 -0.06 -24.93
C ASP A 50 14.33 0.71 -26.18
N PRO A 51 13.51 0.76 -27.25
CA PRO A 51 13.81 1.59 -28.40
C PRO A 51 13.97 3.05 -27.95
N LYS A 52 15.12 3.65 -28.25
CA LYS A 52 15.33 5.06 -27.95
C LYS A 52 14.43 5.91 -28.86
N PRO A 53 13.91 7.06 -28.40
CA PRO A 53 13.14 7.95 -29.25
C PRO A 53 13.91 8.29 -30.53
N GLY A 54 13.33 7.97 -31.69
CA GLY A 54 13.95 8.19 -33.00
C GLY A 54 14.81 7.02 -33.53
N GLU A 55 15.04 5.96 -32.75
CA GLU A 55 15.70 4.74 -33.22
C GLU A 55 14.64 3.68 -33.60
N PRO A 56 14.72 3.08 -34.80
CA PRO A 56 13.87 1.95 -35.15
C PRO A 56 14.11 0.79 -34.20
N ALA A 57 13.05 0.07 -33.82
CA ALA A 57 13.20 -1.18 -33.09
C ALA A 57 14.12 -2.15 -33.86
N PRO A 58 14.92 -2.98 -33.18
CA PRO A 58 15.79 -3.95 -33.83
C PRO A 58 14.99 -4.84 -34.81
N GLY A 59 15.32 -4.77 -36.09
CA GLY A 59 14.63 -5.52 -37.16
C GLY A 59 13.58 -4.72 -37.95
N VAL A 60 13.34 -3.45 -37.62
CA VAL A 60 12.46 -2.55 -38.39
C VAL A 60 13.31 -1.59 -39.22
N LYS A 61 13.18 -1.66 -40.56
CA LYS A 61 13.66 -0.62 -41.48
C LYS A 61 12.45 0.20 -41.93
N PHE A 62 12.47 1.50 -41.69
CA PHE A 62 11.55 2.42 -42.36
C PHE A 62 12.05 2.65 -43.80
N PRO A 63 11.14 2.82 -44.79
CA PRO A 63 11.49 2.99 -46.19
C PRO A 63 12.36 4.22 -46.47
#